data_AF-A0A6C0UJK7-F1
#
_entry.id   AF-A0A6C0UJK7-F1
#
_cell.length_a   1.000
_cell.length_b   1.000
_cell.length_c   1.000
_cell.angle_alpha   90.00
_cell.angle_beta   90.00
_cell.angle_gamma   90.00
#
_symmetry.space_group_name_H-M   'P 1'
#
loop_
_entity.id
_entity.type
_entity.pdbx_description
1 polymer ?
#
loop_
_entity_poly.entity_id
_entity_poly.type
_entity_poly.pdbx_seq_one_letter_code
_entity_poly.pdbx_strand_id
1 'polypeptide(L)'
;MASADRGTDNRLRFRSLEEIRTGRAETELKHRYGRGIYVNEIHEASNEDLVISLGNTVPKDVSDSLEQDRVLQFINIRDIYTLRAEATGEGVYIVDLPDRDEVHDGFLQRRQQIIDRLDWSMAKAIYEHVFELTPVENQLNAIIQLVRWIHEESSIPLERLKDAQGSGNTEEYVQVLSDLGFLAMEGEDVAEGEKMQETQLLELDNDQYVKTVVGNIVKDGYNVLQDRLELRMLRHYPKFCNAYYYDALQRQDPGLHLDVDAVTRNYQRQYGEDIDSFVVNDKLNELAETEVIRKDGEYVQSNPDVYRQVSQEAQVY
;
A
#
# COMPACT_ATOMS: atom_id res chain seq x y z
N MET A 1 -27.35 -36.98 -36.21
CA MET A 1 -27.02 -36.57 -34.83
C MET A 1 -26.10 -35.37 -34.92
N ALA A 2 -26.66 -34.17 -34.81
CA ALA A 2 -25.91 -32.93 -34.87
C ALA A 2 -25.38 -32.64 -33.46
N SER A 3 -24.05 -32.59 -33.34
CA SER A 3 -23.35 -32.09 -32.17
C SER A 3 -23.71 -30.62 -32.01
N ALA A 4 -24.39 -30.28 -30.91
CA ALA A 4 -24.64 -28.90 -30.54
C ALA A 4 -23.31 -28.27 -30.10
N ASP A 5 -22.73 -27.48 -30.98
CA ASP A 5 -21.65 -26.56 -30.67
C ASP A 5 -22.23 -25.45 -29.77
N ARG A 6 -22.15 -25.64 -28.45
CA ARG A 6 -22.41 -24.59 -27.47
C ARG A 6 -21.14 -23.76 -27.33
N GLY A 7 -20.81 -22.99 -28.36
CA GLY A 7 -19.93 -21.84 -28.19
C GLY A 7 -20.58 -20.92 -27.16
N THR A 8 -19.93 -20.75 -26.01
CA THR A 8 -20.31 -19.73 -25.03
C THR A 8 -20.33 -18.39 -25.74
N ASP A 9 -21.52 -17.83 -25.93
CA ASP A 9 -21.68 -16.48 -26.46
C ASP A 9 -21.02 -15.54 -25.44
N ASN A 10 -19.76 -15.14 -25.68
CA ASN A 10 -18.97 -14.24 -24.83
C ASN A 10 -19.46 -12.79 -24.93
N ARG A 11 -20.75 -12.63 -25.23
CA ARG A 11 -21.39 -11.36 -25.52
C ARG A 11 -22.69 -11.28 -24.73
N LEU A 12 -22.81 -10.23 -23.92
CA LEU A 12 -24.10 -9.86 -23.36
C LEU A 12 -24.74 -8.79 -24.23
N ARG A 13 -26.06 -8.91 -24.42
CA ARG A 13 -26.87 -7.93 -25.12
C ARG A 13 -27.83 -7.29 -24.15
N PHE A 14 -27.81 -5.97 -24.10
CA PHE A 14 -28.72 -5.17 -23.29
C PHE A 14 -29.57 -4.28 -24.19
N ARG A 15 -30.88 -4.25 -23.95
CA ARG A 15 -31.84 -3.51 -24.80
C ARG A 15 -32.03 -2.06 -24.37
N SER A 16 -31.36 -1.64 -23.30
CA SER A 16 -31.30 -0.25 -22.84
C SER A 16 -30.21 -0.09 -21.78
N LEU A 17 -29.82 1.17 -21.54
CA LEU A 17 -29.00 1.56 -20.39
C LEU A 17 -29.68 1.21 -19.06
N GLU A 18 -31.01 1.24 -19.02
CA GLU A 18 -31.80 0.91 -17.84
C GLU A 18 -31.63 -0.58 -17.47
N GLU A 19 -31.59 -1.51 -18.43
CA GLU A 19 -31.33 -2.94 -18.14
C GLU A 19 -29.94 -3.18 -17.52
N ILE A 20 -28.96 -2.34 -17.84
CA ILE A 20 -27.62 -2.39 -17.24
C ILE A 20 -27.69 -1.87 -15.80
N ARG A 21 -28.47 -0.81 -15.56
CA ARG A 21 -28.65 -0.19 -14.23
C ARG A 21 -29.59 -0.95 -13.29
N THR A 22 -30.59 -1.68 -13.79
CA THR A 22 -31.61 -2.37 -12.97
C THR A 22 -31.17 -3.74 -12.44
N GLY A 23 -29.86 -4.04 -12.45
CA GLY A 23 -29.29 -5.26 -11.83
C GLY A 23 -29.35 -6.53 -12.67
N ARG A 24 -29.92 -6.49 -13.89
CA ARG A 24 -29.92 -7.65 -14.80
C ARG A 24 -28.50 -7.96 -15.29
N ALA A 25 -27.77 -6.93 -15.73
CA ALA A 25 -26.36 -7.06 -16.09
C ALA A 25 -25.54 -7.65 -14.93
N GLU A 26 -25.71 -7.11 -13.72
CA GLU A 26 -25.01 -7.60 -12.54
C GLU A 26 -25.34 -9.07 -12.23
N THR A 27 -26.60 -9.50 -12.41
CA THR A 27 -27.00 -10.90 -12.19
C THR A 27 -26.28 -11.86 -13.14
N GLU A 28 -26.16 -11.50 -14.42
CA GLU A 28 -25.43 -12.30 -15.41
C GLU A 28 -23.92 -12.31 -15.13
N LEU A 29 -23.35 -11.15 -14.77
CA LEU A 29 -21.94 -11.03 -14.38
C LEU A 29 -21.63 -11.87 -13.13
N LYS A 30 -22.52 -11.88 -12.13
CA LYS A 30 -22.41 -12.71 -10.92
C LYS A 30 -22.47 -14.20 -11.25
N HIS A 31 -23.30 -14.60 -12.21
CA HIS A 31 -23.39 -16.00 -12.64
C HIS A 31 -22.08 -16.47 -13.29
N ARG A 32 -21.45 -15.62 -14.11
CA ARG A 32 -20.24 -15.96 -14.85
C ARG A 32 -18.95 -15.87 -14.02
N TYR A 33 -18.77 -14.79 -13.28
CA TYR A 33 -17.51 -14.46 -12.62
C TYR A 33 -17.51 -14.78 -11.11
N GLY A 34 -18.69 -14.84 -10.48
CA GLY A 34 -18.87 -15.19 -9.09
C GLY A 34 -19.75 -14.20 -8.32
N ARG A 35 -20.33 -14.65 -7.20
CA ARG A 35 -21.34 -13.89 -6.43
C ARG A 35 -20.84 -12.57 -5.84
N GLY A 36 -19.54 -12.42 -5.65
CA GLY A 36 -18.93 -11.19 -5.14
C GLY A 36 -18.84 -10.06 -6.18
N ILE A 37 -19.07 -10.34 -7.46
CA ILE A 37 -18.94 -9.32 -8.52
C ILE A 37 -20.11 -8.36 -8.47
N TYR A 38 -19.85 -7.07 -8.60
CA TYR A 38 -20.88 -6.03 -8.71
C TYR A 38 -20.47 -4.96 -9.74
N VAL A 39 -21.46 -4.18 -10.21
CA VAL A 39 -21.17 -3.02 -11.06
C VAL A 39 -20.85 -1.83 -10.17
N ASN A 40 -19.63 -1.32 -10.26
CA ASN A 40 -19.17 -0.19 -9.45
C ASN A 40 -19.67 1.14 -10.03
N GLU A 41 -19.40 1.37 -11.32
CA GLU A 41 -19.73 2.63 -11.99
C GLU A 41 -19.99 2.41 -13.48
N ILE A 42 -20.84 3.25 -14.08
CA ILE A 42 -21.15 3.24 -15.51
C ILE A 42 -20.99 4.66 -16.04
N HIS A 43 -20.11 4.83 -17.02
CA HIS A 43 -19.88 6.11 -17.71
C HIS A 43 -20.25 6.02 -19.18
N GLU A 44 -20.84 7.09 -19.70
CA GLU A 44 -21.02 7.26 -21.14
C GLU A 44 -19.71 7.82 -21.74
N ALA A 45 -19.17 7.12 -22.73
CA ALA A 45 -18.04 7.59 -23.51
C ALA A 45 -18.51 8.53 -24.64
N SER A 46 -17.57 9.26 -25.25
CA SER A 46 -17.84 10.28 -26.27
C SER A 46 -18.52 9.78 -27.56
N ASN A 47 -18.69 8.47 -27.72
CA ASN A 47 -19.29 7.82 -28.90
C ASN A 47 -20.62 7.09 -28.58
N GLU A 48 -21.31 7.44 -27.50
CA GLU A 48 -22.50 6.74 -26.97
C GLU A 48 -22.22 5.32 -26.42
N ASP A 49 -20.98 4.83 -26.53
CA ASP A 49 -20.52 3.62 -25.85
C ASP A 49 -20.57 3.77 -24.33
N LEU A 50 -20.70 2.65 -23.62
CA LEU A 50 -20.67 2.63 -22.16
C LEU A 50 -19.39 1.98 -21.66
N VAL A 51 -18.83 2.56 -20.60
CA VAL A 51 -17.73 2.01 -19.84
C VAL A 51 -18.28 1.54 -18.50
N ILE A 52 -18.17 0.26 -18.21
CA ILE A 52 -18.73 -0.37 -17.01
C ILE A 52 -17.55 -0.82 -16.14
N SER A 53 -17.33 -0.17 -15.00
CA SER A 53 -16.35 -0.60 -14.00
C SER A 53 -16.94 -1.71 -13.13
N LEU A 54 -16.20 -2.81 -12.99
CA LEU A 54 -16.54 -3.93 -12.12
C LEU A 54 -15.83 -3.79 -10.77
N GLY A 55 -16.51 -4.23 -9.72
CA GLY A 55 -15.93 -4.45 -8.40
C GLY A 55 -16.13 -5.88 -7.90
N ASN A 56 -15.41 -6.25 -6.84
CA ASN A 56 -15.57 -7.50 -6.13
C ASN A 56 -15.77 -7.25 -4.63
N THR A 57 -16.69 -7.98 -4.01
CA THR A 57 -16.94 -7.93 -2.58
C THR A 57 -16.49 -9.24 -1.95
N VAL A 58 -15.60 -9.15 -0.96
CA VAL A 58 -15.07 -10.30 -0.21
C VAL A 58 -15.49 -10.24 1.26
N PRO A 59 -16.01 -11.33 1.84
CA PRO A 59 -16.24 -11.39 3.28
C PRO A 59 -14.91 -11.43 4.02
N LYS A 60 -14.79 -10.67 5.11
CA LYS A 60 -13.64 -10.67 6.00
C LYS A 60 -14.10 -10.62 7.45
N ASP A 61 -13.44 -11.44 8.26
CA ASP A 61 -13.60 -11.47 9.70
C ASP A 61 -12.77 -10.34 10.30
N VAL A 62 -13.42 -9.44 11.04
CA VAL A 62 -12.82 -8.29 11.75
C VAL A 62 -13.25 -8.29 13.22
N SER A 63 -13.43 -9.50 13.77
CA SER A 63 -13.79 -9.74 15.16
C SER A 63 -12.74 -9.21 16.13
N ASP A 64 -13.19 -8.71 17.27
CA ASP A 64 -12.37 -8.31 18.40
C ASP A 64 -12.08 -9.52 19.28
N SER A 65 -10.80 -9.81 19.50
CA SER A 65 -10.34 -10.98 20.25
C SER A 65 -10.65 -10.87 21.76
N LEU A 66 -10.75 -9.66 22.30
CA LEU A 66 -11.06 -9.41 23.71
C LEU A 66 -12.56 -9.51 23.95
N GLU A 67 -13.38 -8.86 23.13
CA GLU A 67 -14.85 -8.90 23.26
C GLU A 67 -15.45 -10.23 22.78
N GLN A 68 -14.71 -10.99 21.96
CA GLN A 68 -15.17 -12.20 21.30
C GLN A 68 -16.44 -11.98 20.47
N ASP A 69 -16.59 -10.78 19.93
CA ASP A 69 -17.65 -10.50 18.98
C ASP A 69 -17.38 -11.25 17.67
N ARG A 70 -18.42 -11.62 16.93
CA ARG A 70 -18.27 -12.38 15.67
C ARG A 70 -18.67 -11.47 14.51
N VAL A 71 -17.77 -10.57 14.14
CA VAL A 71 -18.05 -9.52 13.16
C VAL A 71 -17.51 -9.91 11.79
N LEU A 72 -18.42 -10.20 10.87
CA LEU A 72 -18.10 -10.42 9.46
C LEU A 72 -18.49 -9.18 8.64
N GLN A 73 -17.53 -8.54 7.99
CA GLN A 73 -17.73 -7.42 7.08
C GLN A 73 -17.51 -7.82 5.63
N PHE A 74 -18.15 -7.10 4.71
CA PHE A 74 -18.00 -7.29 3.27
C PHE A 74 -17.18 -6.14 2.71
N ILE A 75 -15.93 -6.44 2.30
CA ILE A 75 -14.98 -5.46 1.80
C ILE A 75 -15.15 -5.32 0.30
N ASN A 76 -15.44 -4.10 -0.15
CA ASN A 76 -15.64 -3.77 -1.55
C ASN A 76 -14.32 -3.35 -2.19
N ILE A 77 -13.82 -4.15 -3.13
CA ILE A 77 -12.67 -3.82 -3.98
C ILE A 77 -13.23 -3.31 -5.31
N ARG A 78 -13.05 -2.02 -5.56
CA ARG A 78 -13.53 -1.34 -6.78
C ARG A 78 -12.50 -1.42 -7.90
N ASP A 79 -12.99 -1.28 -9.13
CA ASP A 79 -12.19 -1.13 -10.35
C ASP A 79 -11.26 -2.32 -10.62
N ILE A 80 -11.78 -3.53 -10.44
CA ILE A 80 -11.04 -4.76 -10.72
C ILE A 80 -10.92 -5.03 -12.22
N TYR A 81 -11.87 -4.53 -13.02
CA TYR A 81 -11.87 -4.68 -14.47
C TYR A 81 -12.82 -3.65 -15.09
N THR A 82 -12.57 -3.27 -16.33
CA THR A 82 -13.44 -2.34 -17.08
C THR A 82 -13.98 -3.02 -18.34
N LEU A 83 -15.30 -3.14 -18.43
CA LEU A 83 -15.99 -3.62 -19.63
C LEU A 83 -16.37 -2.45 -20.53
N ARG A 84 -16.42 -2.70 -21.84
CA ARG A 84 -16.94 -1.76 -22.82
C ARG A 84 -18.23 -2.32 -23.43
N ALA A 85 -19.26 -1.49 -23.46
CA ALA A 85 -20.52 -1.77 -24.13
C ALA A 85 -20.61 -0.92 -25.39
N GLU A 86 -20.53 -1.55 -26.55
CA GLU A 86 -20.64 -0.88 -27.84
C GLU A 86 -22.11 -0.60 -28.17
N ALA A 87 -22.42 0.64 -28.53
CA ALA A 87 -23.75 1.02 -28.97
C ALA A 87 -23.98 0.57 -30.42
N THR A 88 -25.05 -0.21 -30.68
CA THR A 88 -25.34 -0.68 -32.05
C THR A 88 -26.13 0.33 -32.89
N GLY A 89 -26.45 1.50 -32.35
CA GLY A 89 -27.29 2.52 -32.99
C GLY A 89 -28.81 2.26 -32.94
N GLU A 90 -29.25 1.10 -32.44
CA GLU A 90 -30.68 0.72 -32.31
C GLU A 90 -31.16 0.75 -30.85
N GLY A 91 -30.43 1.42 -29.95
CA GLY A 91 -30.69 1.40 -28.50
C GLY A 91 -30.29 0.09 -27.81
N VAL A 92 -29.54 -0.77 -28.50
CA VAL A 92 -28.98 -2.01 -27.97
C VAL A 92 -27.49 -1.83 -27.72
N TYR A 93 -27.01 -2.38 -26.61
CA TYR A 93 -25.60 -2.43 -26.24
C TYR A 93 -25.09 -3.85 -26.29
N ILE A 94 -23.91 -4.04 -26.87
CA ILE A 94 -23.20 -5.32 -26.89
C ILE A 94 -21.96 -5.19 -26.02
N VAL A 95 -21.84 -6.06 -25.01
CA VAL A 95 -20.68 -6.13 -24.13
C VAL A 95 -19.91 -7.41 -24.45
N ASP A 96 -18.68 -7.26 -24.93
CA ASP A 96 -17.73 -8.37 -25.00
C ASP A 96 -17.22 -8.67 -23.58
N LEU A 97 -17.43 -9.92 -23.17
CA LEU A 97 -17.09 -10.40 -21.84
C LEU A 97 -15.71 -11.05 -21.83
N PRO A 98 -14.79 -10.59 -20.96
CA PRO A 98 -13.48 -11.23 -20.82
C PRO A 98 -13.59 -12.64 -20.25
N ASP A 99 -12.48 -13.36 -20.33
CA ASP A 99 -12.37 -14.63 -19.64
C ASP A 99 -12.35 -14.45 -18.12
N ARG A 100 -12.75 -15.49 -17.40
CA ARG A 100 -12.86 -15.43 -15.94
C ARG A 100 -11.52 -15.15 -15.27
N ASP A 101 -10.45 -15.66 -15.87
CA ASP A 101 -9.09 -15.50 -15.34
C ASP A 101 -8.64 -14.04 -15.44
N GLU A 102 -8.99 -13.32 -16.51
CA GLU A 102 -8.67 -11.88 -16.63
C GLU A 102 -9.33 -11.03 -15.54
N VAL A 103 -10.60 -11.30 -15.22
CA VAL A 103 -11.30 -10.60 -14.13
C VAL A 103 -10.69 -10.96 -12.77
N HIS A 104 -10.25 -12.21 -12.60
CA HIS A 104 -9.58 -12.65 -11.38
C HIS A 104 -8.20 -11.99 -11.21
N ASP A 105 -7.41 -11.90 -12.28
CA ASP A 105 -6.10 -11.25 -12.29
C ASP A 105 -6.24 -9.75 -11.96
N GLY A 106 -7.23 -9.09 -12.55
CA GLY A 106 -7.54 -7.69 -12.22
C GLY A 106 -7.93 -7.49 -10.74
N PHE A 107 -8.67 -8.44 -10.16
CA PHE A 107 -8.94 -8.44 -8.71
C PHE A 107 -7.67 -8.61 -7.87
N LEU A 108 -6.78 -9.55 -8.23
CA LEU A 108 -5.51 -9.77 -7.52
C LEU A 108 -4.60 -8.54 -7.62
N GLN A 109 -4.48 -7.95 -8.80
CA GLN A 109 -3.71 -6.72 -9.03
C GLN A 109 -4.26 -5.56 -8.20
N ARG A 110 -5.57 -5.37 -8.20
CA ARG A 110 -6.20 -4.30 -7.42
C ARG A 110 -6.03 -4.49 -5.92
N ARG A 111 -6.13 -5.73 -5.44
CA ARG A 111 -5.83 -6.08 -4.03
C ARG A 111 -4.39 -5.76 -3.67
N GLN A 112 -3.43 -6.09 -4.54
CA GLN A 112 -2.02 -5.78 -4.31
C GLN A 112 -1.78 -4.26 -4.25
N GLN A 113 -2.39 -3.48 -5.14
CA GLN A 113 -2.30 -2.01 -5.10
C GLN A 113 -2.82 -1.40 -3.80
N ILE A 114 -3.91 -1.95 -3.24
CA ILE A 114 -4.44 -1.50 -1.94
C ILE A 114 -3.44 -1.81 -0.82
N ILE A 115 -2.85 -3.02 -0.83
CA ILE A 115 -1.83 -3.42 0.14
C ILE A 115 -0.58 -2.54 0.00
N ASP A 116 -0.11 -2.27 -1.22
CA ASP A 116 1.09 -1.43 -1.43
C ASP A 116 0.84 0.01 -0.98
N ARG A 117 -0.37 0.56 -1.18
CA ARG A 117 -0.75 1.87 -0.64
C ARG A 117 -0.79 1.85 0.89
N LEU A 118 -1.31 0.80 1.50
CA LEU A 118 -1.31 0.62 2.95
C LEU A 118 0.12 0.50 3.50
N ASP A 119 0.99 -0.30 2.86
CA ASP A 119 2.40 -0.44 3.24
C ASP A 119 3.10 0.93 3.18
N TRP A 120 2.87 1.70 2.11
CA TRP A 120 3.41 3.06 1.96
C TRP A 120 2.90 4.02 3.04
N SER A 121 1.59 4.12 3.25
CA SER A 121 1.00 4.99 4.27
C SER A 121 1.46 4.60 5.68
N MET A 122 1.57 3.30 5.94
CA MET A 122 2.07 2.80 7.22
C MET A 122 3.54 3.13 7.42
N ALA A 123 4.40 2.88 6.43
CA ALA A 123 5.82 3.20 6.51
C ALA A 123 6.04 4.68 6.84
N LYS A 124 5.30 5.56 6.17
CA LYS A 124 5.35 7.00 6.41
C LYS A 124 4.89 7.38 7.83
N ALA A 125 3.84 6.71 8.34
CA ALA A 125 3.30 7.00 9.66
C ALA A 125 4.21 6.51 10.81
N ILE A 126 4.89 5.37 10.62
CA ILE A 126 5.65 4.73 11.69
C ILE A 126 7.14 5.03 11.63
N TYR A 127 7.64 5.65 10.57
CA TYR A 127 9.07 5.78 10.36
C TYR A 127 9.79 6.43 11.55
N GLU A 128 9.28 7.55 12.07
CA GLU A 128 9.91 8.27 13.18
C GLU A 128 10.00 7.44 14.47
N HIS A 129 9.13 6.43 14.59
CA HIS A 129 9.09 5.47 15.68
C HIS A 129 10.05 4.30 15.44
N VAL A 130 9.98 3.67 14.27
CA VAL A 130 10.79 2.47 13.96
C VAL A 130 12.23 2.79 13.61
N PHE A 131 12.55 4.06 13.33
CA PHE A 131 13.93 4.52 13.09
C PHE A 131 14.87 4.17 14.24
N GLU A 132 14.37 4.11 15.47
CA GLU A 132 15.14 3.80 16.68
C GLU A 132 15.46 2.30 16.80
N LEU A 133 14.86 1.46 15.97
CA LEU A 133 15.18 0.04 15.92
C LEU A 133 16.49 -0.17 15.17
N THR A 134 17.45 -0.82 15.84
CA THR A 134 18.78 -1.11 15.30
C THR A 134 18.76 -1.73 13.88
N PRO A 135 17.84 -2.66 13.52
CA PRO A 135 17.76 -3.15 12.14
C PRO A 135 17.43 -2.09 11.09
N VAL A 136 16.58 -1.11 11.43
CA VAL A 136 16.19 -0.01 10.54
C VAL A 136 17.32 0.99 10.44
N GLU A 137 17.88 1.41 11.58
CA GLU A 137 19.02 2.32 11.65
C GLU A 137 20.22 1.78 10.84
N ASN A 138 20.56 0.50 11.03
CA ASN A 138 21.68 -0.13 10.31
C ASN A 138 21.50 -0.09 8.79
N GLN A 139 20.28 -0.30 8.31
CA GLN A 139 20.00 -0.29 6.87
C GLN A 139 20.04 1.13 6.29
N LEU A 140 19.64 2.14 7.08
CA LEU A 140 19.64 3.54 6.65
C LEU A 140 20.95 4.26 6.94
N ASN A 141 21.90 3.61 7.63
CA ASN A 141 23.16 4.24 8.06
C ASN A 141 23.91 4.94 6.91
N ALA A 142 23.92 4.37 5.70
CA ALA A 142 24.53 5.01 4.54
C ALA A 142 23.86 6.36 4.20
N ILE A 143 22.53 6.43 4.24
CA ILE A 143 21.77 7.66 4.00
C ILE A 143 21.98 8.65 5.16
N ILE A 144 21.91 8.18 6.40
CA ILE A 144 22.14 8.99 7.62
C ILE A 144 23.52 9.67 7.55
N GLN A 145 24.55 8.93 7.18
CA GLN A 145 25.91 9.46 7.05
C GLN A 145 26.03 10.50 5.95
N LEU A 146 25.43 10.27 4.78
CA LEU A 146 25.44 11.25 3.69
C LEU A 146 24.76 12.55 4.11
N VAL A 147 23.57 12.47 4.70
CA VAL A 147 22.83 13.63 5.21
C VAL A 147 23.67 14.41 6.22
N ARG A 148 24.28 13.71 7.19
CA ARG A 148 25.12 14.33 8.22
C ARG A 148 26.35 15.02 7.62
N TRP A 149 27.12 14.34 6.78
CA TRP A 149 28.34 14.90 6.20
C TRP A 149 28.06 16.10 5.31
N ILE A 150 27.04 16.02 4.47
CA ILE A 150 26.66 17.13 3.58
C ILE A 150 26.14 18.31 4.38
N HIS A 151 25.40 18.07 5.46
CA HIS A 151 24.98 19.15 6.36
C HIS A 151 26.15 19.86 7.03
N GLU A 152 27.16 19.11 7.48
CA GLU A 152 28.32 19.66 8.21
C GLU A 152 29.33 20.37 7.29
N GLU A 153 29.58 19.86 6.09
CA GLU A 153 30.59 20.42 5.16
C GLU A 153 29.99 21.28 4.03
N SER A 154 28.66 21.34 3.90
CA SER A 154 27.88 22.03 2.85
C SER A 154 28.07 21.52 1.42
N SER A 155 29.29 21.13 1.03
CA SER A 155 29.60 20.54 -0.28
C SER A 155 30.82 19.60 -0.20
N ILE A 156 30.71 18.40 -0.78
CA ILE A 156 31.74 17.35 -0.72
C ILE A 156 31.90 16.68 -2.09
N PRO A 157 33.13 16.49 -2.60
CA PRO A 157 33.37 15.72 -3.83
C PRO A 157 32.80 14.30 -3.74
N LEU A 158 32.10 13.84 -4.79
CA LEU A 158 31.50 12.50 -4.82
C LEU A 158 32.52 11.38 -4.56
N GLU A 159 33.74 11.52 -5.10
CA GLU A 159 34.80 10.53 -4.89
C GLU A 159 35.22 10.43 -3.41
N ARG A 160 35.22 11.54 -2.66
CA ARG A 160 35.50 11.52 -1.22
C ARG A 160 34.38 10.81 -0.45
N LEU A 161 33.13 10.95 -0.87
CA LEU A 161 32.00 10.23 -0.26
C LEU A 161 32.10 8.72 -0.51
N LYS A 162 32.43 8.32 -1.75
CA LYS A 162 32.67 6.91 -2.11
C LYS A 162 33.77 6.29 -1.26
N ASP A 163 34.90 6.98 -1.14
CA ASP A 163 36.04 6.54 -0.32
C ASP A 163 35.65 6.41 1.16
N ALA A 164 34.89 7.37 1.70
CA ALA A 164 34.49 7.39 3.11
C ALA A 164 33.48 6.28 3.47
N GLN A 165 32.51 6.00 2.61
CA GLN A 165 31.54 4.91 2.86
C GLN A 165 32.14 3.52 2.61
N GLY A 166 33.18 3.43 1.77
CA GLY A 166 33.80 2.16 1.40
C GLY A 166 32.84 1.20 0.67
N SER A 167 31.74 1.70 0.13
CA SER A 167 30.69 0.93 -0.53
C SER A 167 30.63 1.27 -2.02
N GLY A 168 30.40 0.27 -2.87
CA GLY A 168 30.23 0.48 -4.31
C GLY A 168 28.93 1.19 -4.69
N ASN A 169 28.01 1.39 -3.74
CA ASN A 169 26.66 1.86 -4.00
C ASN A 169 26.46 3.34 -3.66
N THR A 170 27.48 4.04 -3.16
CA THR A 170 27.39 5.45 -2.73
C THR A 170 26.86 6.36 -3.83
N GLU A 171 27.29 6.15 -5.08
CA GLU A 171 26.80 6.90 -6.23
C GLU A 171 25.30 6.71 -6.45
N GLU A 172 24.80 5.50 -6.25
CA GLU A 172 23.37 5.21 -6.37
C GLU A 172 22.57 5.87 -5.25
N TYR A 173 23.07 5.86 -4.01
CA TYR A 173 22.47 6.61 -2.91
C TYR A 173 22.40 8.11 -3.23
N VAL A 174 23.51 8.71 -3.67
CA VAL A 174 23.55 10.13 -4.03
C VAL A 174 22.58 10.44 -5.17
N GLN A 175 22.55 9.60 -6.21
CA GLN A 175 21.61 9.78 -7.33
C GLN A 175 20.16 9.71 -6.87
N VAL A 176 19.78 8.71 -6.07
CA VAL A 176 18.41 8.58 -5.55
C VAL A 176 18.04 9.77 -4.68
N LEU A 177 18.92 10.19 -3.77
CA LEU A 177 18.66 11.35 -2.91
C LEU A 177 18.60 12.66 -3.71
N SER A 178 19.34 12.75 -4.82
CA SER A 178 19.27 13.90 -5.72
C SER A 178 18.00 13.91 -6.58
N ASP A 179 17.59 12.75 -7.10
CA ASP A 179 16.31 12.58 -7.80
C ASP A 179 15.12 12.99 -6.91
N LEU A 180 15.23 12.74 -5.60
CA LEU A 180 14.24 13.11 -4.59
C LEU A 180 14.34 14.58 -4.13
N GLY A 181 15.37 15.33 -4.54
CA GLY A 181 15.59 16.74 -4.20
C GLY A 181 16.24 17.00 -2.84
N PHE A 182 16.78 15.98 -2.17
CA PHE A 182 17.49 16.13 -0.90
C PHE A 182 18.97 16.47 -1.08
N LEU A 183 19.59 15.99 -2.16
CA LEU A 183 20.96 16.34 -2.56
C LEU A 183 20.98 17.03 -3.93
N ALA A 184 22.02 17.80 -4.20
CA ALA A 184 22.26 18.41 -5.50
C ALA A 184 23.67 18.05 -6.00
N MET A 185 23.78 17.76 -7.30
CA MET A 185 25.07 17.61 -7.98
C MET A 185 25.52 18.95 -8.55
N GLU A 186 26.62 19.50 -8.04
CA GLU A 186 27.26 20.73 -8.51
C GLU A 186 28.59 20.40 -9.19
N GLY A 187 28.51 19.93 -10.44
CA GLY A 187 29.68 19.38 -11.13
C GLY A 187 30.05 18.01 -10.56
N GLU A 188 31.20 17.90 -9.92
CA GLU A 188 31.68 16.67 -9.26
C GLU A 188 31.39 16.64 -7.75
N ASP A 189 30.89 17.76 -7.21
CA ASP A 189 30.60 17.92 -5.81
C ASP A 189 29.11 17.65 -5.53
N VAL A 190 28.85 17.13 -4.34
CA VAL A 190 27.52 16.87 -3.80
C VAL A 190 27.25 17.91 -2.73
N ALA A 191 26.11 18.60 -2.82
CA ALA A 191 25.67 19.62 -1.88
C ALA A 191 24.25 19.34 -1.38
N GLU A 192 23.78 20.12 -0.41
CA GLU A 192 22.38 20.07 0.05
C GLU A 192 21.42 20.49 -1.07
N GLY A 193 20.38 19.68 -1.28
CA GLY A 193 19.25 20.02 -2.14
C GLY A 193 18.21 20.89 -1.42
N GLU A 194 17.23 21.38 -2.18
CA GLU A 194 16.19 22.30 -1.72
C GLU A 194 15.47 21.79 -0.45
N LYS A 195 15.12 20.51 -0.38
CA LYS A 195 14.39 19.94 0.77
C LYS A 195 15.20 19.91 2.07
N MET A 196 16.51 19.71 1.97
CA MET A 196 17.40 19.78 3.13
C MET A 196 17.50 21.23 3.62
N GLN A 197 17.69 22.18 2.69
CA GLN A 197 17.74 23.61 2.99
C GLN A 197 16.44 24.12 3.64
N GLU A 198 15.27 23.67 3.15
CA GLU A 198 13.98 23.98 3.78
C GLU A 198 13.90 23.49 5.23
N THR A 199 14.44 22.29 5.50
CA THR A 199 14.44 21.71 6.85
C THR A 199 15.35 22.49 7.81
N GLN A 200 16.44 23.08 7.32
CA GLN A 200 17.32 23.93 8.15
C GLN A 200 16.61 25.16 8.72
N LEU A 201 15.59 25.67 8.01
CA LEU A 201 14.80 26.82 8.47
C LEU A 201 14.00 26.54 9.76
N LEU A 202 13.91 25.27 10.17
CA LEU A 202 13.25 24.84 11.41
C LEU A 202 14.14 25.00 12.66
N GLU A 203 15.41 25.42 12.51
CA GLU A 203 16.36 25.66 13.62
C GLU A 203 16.49 24.47 14.59
N LEU A 204 16.45 23.25 14.06
CA LEU A 204 16.60 22.00 14.81
C LEU A 204 18.06 21.79 15.25
N ASP A 205 18.26 21.04 16.34
CA ASP A 205 19.60 20.51 16.64
C ASP A 205 20.02 19.46 15.59
N ASN A 206 21.32 19.12 15.51
CA ASN A 206 21.84 18.25 14.44
C ASN A 206 21.17 16.86 14.44
N ASP A 207 20.90 16.28 15.61
CA ASP A 207 20.28 14.95 15.69
C ASP A 207 18.81 15.01 15.25
N GLN A 208 18.08 16.05 15.67
CA GLN A 208 16.72 16.31 15.22
C GLN A 208 16.66 16.60 13.72
N TYR A 209 17.58 17.41 13.20
CA TYR A 209 17.68 17.72 11.77
C TYR A 209 17.86 16.45 10.95
N VAL A 210 18.85 15.61 11.30
CA VAL A 210 19.10 14.35 10.60
C VAL A 210 17.87 13.45 10.69
N LYS A 211 17.25 13.29 11.87
CA LYS A 211 16.04 12.47 12.03
C LYS A 211 14.90 12.97 11.14
N THR A 212 14.68 14.29 11.07
CA THR A 212 13.65 14.91 10.23
C THR A 212 13.95 14.74 8.73
N VAL A 213 15.18 15.01 8.29
CA VAL A 213 15.56 14.86 6.88
C VAL A 213 15.42 13.41 6.42
N VAL A 214 15.95 12.45 7.19
CA VAL A 214 15.84 11.03 6.83
C VAL A 214 14.39 10.56 6.88
N GLY A 215 13.57 11.08 7.80
CA GLY A 215 12.13 10.84 7.79
C GLY A 215 11.43 11.34 6.54
N ASN A 216 11.76 12.54 6.08
CA ASN A 216 11.26 13.07 4.82
C ASN A 216 11.77 12.26 3.62
N ILE A 217 13.02 11.79 3.64
CA ILE A 217 13.58 10.89 2.60
C ILE A 217 12.76 9.60 2.52
N VAL A 218 12.46 8.96 3.64
CA VAL A 218 11.66 7.72 3.66
C VAL A 218 10.23 7.99 3.21
N LYS A 219 9.61 9.07 3.68
CA LYS A 219 8.26 9.49 3.30
C LYS A 219 8.12 9.75 1.79
N ASP A 220 9.05 10.47 1.19
CA ASP A 220 9.00 10.86 -0.22
C ASP A 220 9.55 9.76 -1.15
N GLY A 221 10.52 8.98 -0.65
CA GLY A 221 11.30 8.04 -1.43
C GLY A 221 10.96 6.57 -1.21
N TYR A 222 10.01 6.21 -0.34
CA TYR A 222 9.75 4.83 0.11
C TYR A 222 9.91 3.75 -0.98
N ASN A 223 9.18 3.85 -2.09
CA ASN A 223 9.23 2.86 -3.18
C ASN A 223 10.62 2.82 -3.85
N VAL A 224 11.22 3.98 -4.08
CA VAL A 224 12.53 4.10 -4.73
C VAL A 224 13.64 3.56 -3.83
N LEU A 225 13.59 3.88 -2.53
CA LEU A 225 14.50 3.36 -1.50
C LEU A 225 14.38 1.83 -1.37
N GLN A 226 13.16 1.31 -1.41
CA GLN A 226 12.92 -0.13 -1.35
C GLN A 226 13.45 -0.84 -2.61
N ASP A 227 13.12 -0.33 -3.79
CA ASP A 227 13.30 -1.06 -5.04
C ASP A 227 14.69 -0.86 -5.67
N ARG A 228 15.27 0.35 -5.58
CA ARG A 228 16.61 0.64 -6.13
C ARG A 228 17.73 0.38 -5.12
N LEU A 229 17.53 0.81 -3.87
CA LEU A 229 18.57 0.69 -2.83
C LEU A 229 18.44 -0.59 -2.00
N GLU A 230 17.47 -1.46 -2.34
CA GLU A 230 17.16 -2.70 -1.64
C GLU A 230 16.96 -2.53 -0.11
N LEU A 231 16.36 -1.42 0.31
CA LEU A 231 16.14 -1.11 1.72
C LEU A 231 14.92 -1.87 2.29
N ARG A 232 15.02 -3.20 2.33
CA ARG A 232 13.93 -4.15 2.65
C ARG A 232 13.26 -3.96 4.03
N MET A 233 13.97 -3.43 5.04
CA MET A 233 13.39 -3.17 6.37
C MET A 233 12.36 -2.05 6.33
N LEU A 234 12.43 -1.15 5.35
CA LEU A 234 11.37 -0.16 5.12
C LEU A 234 10.04 -0.86 4.87
N ARG A 235 10.03 -2.02 4.20
CA ARG A 235 8.81 -2.82 3.99
C ARG A 235 8.51 -3.77 5.15
N HIS A 236 9.52 -4.24 5.87
CA HIS A 236 9.37 -5.30 6.86
C HIS A 236 8.39 -4.93 7.98
N TYR A 237 8.63 -3.83 8.70
CA TYR A 237 7.78 -3.42 9.84
C TYR A 237 6.36 -2.98 9.42
N PRO A 238 6.17 -2.24 8.31
CA PRO A 238 4.83 -1.94 7.83
C PRO A 238 3.94 -3.16 7.62
N LYS A 239 4.48 -4.30 7.16
CA LYS A 239 3.70 -5.52 7.02
C LYS A 239 3.13 -6.03 8.35
N PHE A 240 3.96 -6.07 9.40
CA PHE A 240 3.51 -6.48 10.73
C PHE A 240 2.50 -5.48 11.32
N CYS A 241 2.71 -4.19 11.10
CA CYS A 241 1.76 -3.17 11.51
C CYS A 241 0.41 -3.34 10.80
N ASN A 242 0.42 -3.50 9.47
CA ASN A 242 -0.78 -3.64 8.64
C ASN A 242 -1.56 -4.93 8.90
N ALA A 243 -0.88 -5.99 9.37
CA ALA A 243 -1.57 -7.19 9.85
C ALA A 243 -2.54 -6.90 11.02
N TYR A 244 -2.30 -5.84 11.80
CA TYR A 244 -3.23 -5.29 12.78
C TYR A 244 -4.09 -4.14 12.20
N TYR A 245 -3.43 -3.08 11.72
CA TYR A 245 -4.09 -1.81 11.39
C TYR A 245 -5.10 -1.92 10.25
N TYR A 246 -4.92 -2.85 9.31
CA TYR A 246 -5.88 -3.04 8.23
C TYR A 246 -7.26 -3.46 8.77
N ASP A 247 -7.31 -4.31 9.80
CA ASP A 247 -8.57 -4.73 10.41
C ASP A 247 -9.18 -3.61 11.24
N ALA A 248 -8.37 -2.88 12.01
CA ALA A 248 -8.83 -1.72 12.77
C ALA A 248 -9.45 -0.65 11.85
N LEU A 249 -8.80 -0.35 10.72
CA LEU A 249 -9.30 0.59 9.71
C LEU A 249 -10.58 0.09 9.02
N GLN A 250 -10.70 -1.22 8.81
CA GLN A 250 -11.91 -1.87 8.28
C GLN A 250 -13.10 -1.78 9.21
N ARG A 251 -12.86 -2.10 10.48
CA ARG A 251 -13.85 -1.97 11.54
C ARG A 251 -14.19 -0.52 11.85
N GLN A 252 -13.35 0.42 11.42
CA GLN A 252 -13.39 1.84 11.80
C GLN A 252 -13.29 2.01 13.32
N ASP A 253 -12.49 1.15 13.94
CA ASP A 253 -12.39 1.02 15.39
C ASP A 253 -10.92 1.03 15.81
N PRO A 254 -10.37 2.19 16.22
CA PRO A 254 -9.02 2.26 16.76
C PRO A 254 -8.87 1.47 18.08
N GLY A 255 -10.00 1.11 18.72
CA GLY A 255 -10.04 0.35 19.95
C GLY A 255 -9.93 -1.16 19.76
N LEU A 256 -9.93 -1.66 18.51
CA LEU A 256 -9.90 -3.09 18.21
C LEU A 256 -8.74 -3.81 18.90
N HIS A 257 -9.05 -4.88 19.63
CA HIS A 257 -8.07 -5.78 20.25
C HIS A 257 -7.91 -7.03 19.40
N LEU A 258 -6.67 -7.31 19.00
CA LEU A 258 -6.33 -8.58 18.35
C LEU A 258 -5.31 -9.33 19.19
N ASP A 259 -5.51 -10.64 19.33
CA ASP A 259 -4.46 -11.53 19.83
C ASP A 259 -3.42 -11.83 18.73
N VAL A 260 -2.28 -12.41 19.12
CA VAL A 260 -1.19 -12.76 18.19
C VAL A 260 -1.69 -13.67 17.06
N ASP A 261 -2.54 -14.64 17.36
CA ASP A 261 -3.03 -15.59 16.35
C ASP A 261 -3.90 -14.90 15.29
N ALA A 262 -4.71 -13.92 15.69
CA ALA A 262 -5.50 -13.09 14.78
C ALA A 262 -4.59 -12.26 13.88
N VAL A 263 -3.58 -11.61 14.44
CA VAL A 263 -2.58 -10.85 13.67
C VAL A 263 -1.81 -11.77 12.71
N THR A 264 -1.38 -12.96 13.14
CA THR A 264 -0.70 -13.95 12.28
C THR A 264 -1.58 -14.39 11.11
N ARG A 265 -2.86 -14.71 11.36
CA ARG A 265 -3.81 -15.06 10.28
C ARG A 265 -4.00 -13.90 9.31
N ASN A 266 -4.05 -12.68 9.81
CA ASN A 266 -4.18 -11.48 8.98
C ASN A 266 -2.95 -11.26 8.12
N TYR A 267 -1.75 -11.38 8.69
CA TYR A 267 -0.49 -11.31 7.96
C TYR A 267 -0.48 -12.32 6.80
N GLN A 268 -0.79 -13.59 7.08
CA GLN A 268 -0.82 -14.64 6.06
C GLN A 268 -1.86 -14.36 4.96
N ARG A 269 -3.06 -13.89 5.32
CA ARG A 269 -4.11 -13.56 4.35
C ARG A 269 -3.75 -12.37 3.45
N GLN A 270 -3.08 -11.37 4.00
CA GLN A 270 -2.70 -10.15 3.28
C GLN A 270 -1.49 -10.40 2.38
N TYR A 271 -0.43 -10.99 2.92
CA TYR A 271 0.87 -11.10 2.24
C TYR A 271 1.14 -12.46 1.60
N GLY A 272 0.31 -13.48 1.88
CA GLY A 272 0.50 -14.84 1.37
C GLY A 272 1.73 -15.56 1.93
N GLU A 273 2.32 -15.00 2.99
CA GLU A 273 3.53 -15.49 3.63
C GLU A 273 3.15 -16.28 4.89
N ASP A 274 3.66 -17.50 5.00
CA ASP A 274 3.50 -18.32 6.20
C ASP A 274 4.61 -17.97 7.21
N ILE A 275 4.22 -17.50 8.39
CA ILE A 275 5.13 -17.02 9.41
C ILE A 275 4.71 -17.56 10.77
N ASP A 276 5.69 -17.95 11.57
CA ASP A 276 5.43 -18.47 12.91
C ASP A 276 4.90 -17.35 13.83
N SER A 277 3.86 -17.68 14.61
CA SER A 277 3.27 -16.78 15.61
C SER A 277 4.30 -16.20 16.60
N PHE A 278 5.38 -16.93 16.90
CA PHE A 278 6.46 -16.46 17.74
C PHE A 278 7.18 -15.26 17.12
N VAL A 279 7.44 -15.31 15.81
CA VAL A 279 8.07 -14.20 15.07
C VAL A 279 7.14 -13.01 14.98
N VAL A 280 5.83 -13.25 14.76
CA VAL A 280 4.83 -12.18 14.79
C VAL A 280 4.80 -11.51 16.16
N ASN A 281 4.75 -12.28 17.25
CA ASN A 281 4.74 -11.72 18.60
C ASN A 281 6.01 -10.92 18.92
N ASP A 282 7.19 -11.41 18.51
CA ASP A 282 8.46 -10.72 18.65
C ASP A 282 8.42 -9.34 17.95
N LYS A 283 7.96 -9.30 16.70
CA LYS A 283 7.81 -8.03 15.96
C LYS A 283 6.76 -7.11 16.57
N LEU A 284 5.66 -7.64 17.09
CA LEU A 284 4.68 -6.84 17.83
C LEU A 284 5.25 -6.28 19.14
N ASN A 285 6.19 -6.97 19.80
CA ASN A 285 6.88 -6.40 20.98
C ASN A 285 7.77 -5.23 20.56
N GLU A 286 8.60 -5.37 19.52
CA GLU A 286 9.44 -4.28 19.01
C GLU A 286 8.59 -3.05 18.58
N LEU A 287 7.44 -3.29 17.94
CA LEU A 287 6.50 -2.23 17.57
C LEU A 287 5.82 -1.58 18.78
N ALA A 288 5.61 -2.32 19.86
CA ALA A 288 5.07 -1.77 21.10
C ALA A 288 6.11 -0.92 21.85
N GLU A 289 7.38 -1.34 21.84
CA GLU A 289 8.50 -0.59 22.43
C GLU A 289 8.73 0.75 21.73
N THR A 290 8.43 0.84 20.43
CA THR A 290 8.51 2.07 19.63
C THR A 290 7.19 2.85 19.60
N GLU A 291 6.20 2.44 20.39
CA GLU A 291 4.87 3.06 20.47
C GLU A 291 4.07 3.04 19.16
N VAL A 292 4.44 2.22 18.18
CA VAL A 292 3.66 2.06 16.94
C VAL A 292 2.33 1.35 17.19
N ILE A 293 2.33 0.42 18.14
CA ILE A 293 1.14 -0.23 18.68
C ILE A 293 1.18 -0.17 20.22
N ARG A 294 0.08 -0.53 20.86
CA ARG A 294 -0.02 -0.70 22.31
C ARG A 294 -0.30 -2.16 22.64
N LYS A 295 0.24 -2.65 23.75
CA LYS A 295 -0.14 -3.94 24.31
C LYS A 295 -1.02 -3.76 25.55
N ASP A 296 -2.11 -4.50 25.58
CA ASP A 296 -2.97 -4.69 26.76
C ASP A 296 -3.02 -6.18 27.10
N GLY A 297 -2.13 -6.60 28.00
CA GLY A 297 -1.93 -8.02 28.31
C GLY A 297 -1.47 -8.82 27.08
N GLU A 298 -2.32 -9.75 26.63
CA GLU A 298 -2.06 -10.60 25.45
C GLU A 298 -2.56 -10.00 24.13
N TYR A 299 -3.23 -8.85 24.19
CA TYR A 299 -3.83 -8.19 23.03
C TYR A 299 -2.99 -7.01 22.55
N VAL A 300 -3.08 -6.75 21.25
CA VAL A 300 -2.57 -5.53 20.61
C VAL A 300 -3.71 -4.56 20.29
N GLN A 301 -3.43 -3.28 20.47
CA GLN A 301 -4.33 -2.16 20.16
C GLN A 301 -3.57 -1.07 19.40
N SER A 302 -4.28 -0.20 18.70
CA SER A 302 -3.69 0.89 17.94
C SER A 302 -3.04 1.95 18.83
N ASN A 303 -1.97 2.56 18.32
CA ASN A 303 -1.62 3.90 18.73
C ASN A 303 -2.59 4.88 18.02
N PRO A 304 -3.32 5.75 18.75
CA PRO A 304 -4.27 6.68 18.16
C PRO A 304 -3.70 7.65 17.12
N ASP A 305 -2.43 8.04 17.27
CA ASP A 305 -1.79 8.99 16.35
C ASP A 305 -1.38 8.31 15.04
N VAL A 306 -0.80 7.10 15.13
CA VAL A 306 -0.52 6.25 13.96
C VAL A 306 -1.82 5.90 13.23
N TYR A 307 -2.86 5.48 13.96
CA TYR A 307 -4.17 5.19 13.36
C TYR A 307 -4.71 6.40 12.58
N ARG A 308 -4.65 7.59 13.18
CA ARG A 308 -5.13 8.83 12.54
C ARG A 308 -4.36 9.13 11.26
N GLN A 309 -3.02 9.06 11.30
CA GLN A 309 -2.18 9.31 10.13
C GLN A 309 -2.48 8.32 9.00
N VAL A 310 -2.49 7.02 9.29
CA VAL A 310 -2.75 5.99 8.25
C VAL A 310 -4.18 6.10 7.71
N SER A 311 -5.17 6.38 8.57
CA SER A 311 -6.57 6.52 8.13
C SER A 311 -6.79 7.68 7.15
N GLN A 312 -6.04 8.78 7.30
CA GLN A 312 -6.13 9.95 6.42
C GLN A 312 -5.51 9.69 5.04
N GLU A 313 -4.43 8.89 5.00
CA GLU A 313 -3.65 8.68 3.79
C GLU A 313 -4.10 7.46 2.97
N ALA A 314 -4.49 6.39 3.66
CA ALA A 314 -4.70 5.11 3.01
C ALA A 314 -5.98 5.08 2.14
N GLN A 315 -6.96 5.97 2.37
CA GLN A 315 -8.26 6.05 1.66
C GLN A 315 -8.70 4.68 1.12
N VAL A 316 -8.91 3.72 2.03
CA VAL A 316 -9.03 2.29 1.72
C VAL A 316 -10.40 1.93 1.11
N TYR A 317 -11.19 2.92 0.68
CA TYR A 317 -12.59 2.76 0.23
C TYR A 317 -12.94 3.63 -0.96
#